data_AF-A0A0M8XWB5-F1
#
_entry.id   AF-A0A0M8XWB5-F1
#
_cell.length_a   1.000
_cell.length_b   1.000
_cell.length_c   1.000
_cell.angle_alpha   90.00
_cell.angle_beta   90.00
_cell.angle_gamma   90.00
#
_symmetry.space_group_name_H-M   'P 1'
#
loop_
_entity.id
_entity.type
_entity.pdbx_description
1 polymer ?
#
loop_
_entity_poly.entity_id
_entity_poly.type
_entity_poly.pdbx_seq_one_letter_code
_entity_poly.pdbx_strand_id
1 'polypeptide(L)' 'METKREWLVRCTDNQELPSVCSIAVSDGLVEIWDTNGHVVKLGGTEIDDFRKAFAEAAERAALDDGSLRAG' A
#
# COMPACT_ATOMS: atom_id res chain seq x y z
N MET A 1 -25.53 -7.11 -6.47
CA MET A 1 -24.64 -5.97 -6.70
C MET A 1 -23.54 -6.09 -5.66
N GLU A 2 -22.31 -6.38 -6.09
CA GLU A 2 -21.18 -6.54 -5.17
C GLU A 2 -20.86 -5.17 -4.56
N THR A 3 -20.74 -5.10 -3.23
CA THR A 3 -20.39 -3.85 -2.55
C THR A 3 -18.93 -3.50 -2.84
N LYS A 4 -18.69 -2.30 -3.39
CA LYS A 4 -17.33 -1.76 -3.59
C LYS A 4 -16.58 -1.86 -2.25
N ARG A 5 -15.44 -2.55 -2.26
CA ARG A 5 -14.56 -2.65 -1.09
C ARG A 5 -13.44 -1.64 -1.27
N GLU A 6 -13.34 -0.70 -0.35
CA GLU A 6 -12.35 0.38 -0.36
C GLU A 6 -11.77 0.56 1.03
N TRP A 7 -10.45 0.77 1.07
CA TRP A 7 -9.68 1.02 2.28
C TRP A 7 -8.90 2.32 2.12
N LEU A 8 -8.80 3.10 3.19
CA LEU A 8 -8.04 4.35 3.21
C LEU A 8 -6.74 4.14 3.97
N VAL A 9 -5.62 4.56 3.38
CA VAL A 9 -4.30 4.48 4.00
C VAL A 9 -3.66 5.86 4.03
N ARG A 10 -2.98 6.17 5.14
CA ARG A 10 -2.20 7.41 5.23
C ARG A 10 -0.97 7.28 4.33
N CYS A 11 -0.73 8.30 3.53
CA CYS A 11 0.42 8.39 2.64
C CYS A 11 0.96 9.82 2.63
N THR A 12 1.92 10.10 1.77
CA THR A 12 2.40 11.44 1.46
C THR A 12 2.13 11.75 -0.01
N ASP A 13 1.84 13.00 -0.33
CA ASP A 13 1.77 13.46 -1.71
C ASP A 13 3.16 13.73 -2.31
N ASN A 14 3.20 14.31 -3.51
CA ASN A 14 4.46 14.64 -4.21
C ASN A 14 5.19 15.85 -3.61
N GLN A 15 4.62 16.51 -2.60
CA GLN A 15 5.22 17.57 -1.80
C GLN A 15 5.57 17.10 -0.39
N GLU A 16 5.55 15.77 -0.15
CA GLU A 16 5.78 15.14 1.16
C GLU A 16 4.74 15.52 2.24
N LEU A 17 3.60 16.08 1.84
CA LEU A 17 2.56 16.49 2.78
C LEU A 17 1.69 15.29 3.18
N PRO A 18 1.24 15.20 4.45
CA PRO A 18 0.34 14.13 4.88
C PRO A 18 -0.94 14.08 4.06
N SER A 19 -1.27 12.90 3.53
CA SER A 19 -2.40 12.70 2.64
C SER A 19 -3.08 11.34 2.86
N VAL A 20 -4.16 11.08 2.11
CA VAL A 20 -4.94 9.83 2.17
C VAL A 20 -5.03 9.21 0.78
N CYS A 21 -4.43 8.03 0.62
CA CYS A 21 -4.52 7.21 -0.57
C CYS A 21 -5.64 6.18 -0.40
N SER A 22 -6.27 5.74 -1.49
CA SER A 22 -7.29 4.69 -1.43
C SER A 22 -6.83 3.41 -2.12
N ILE A 23 -7.23 2.28 -1.54
CA ILE A 23 -7.07 0.95 -2.11
C ILE A 23 -8.47 0.44 -2.42
N ALA A 24 -8.75 0.14 -3.68
CA ALA A 24 -10.03 -0.37 -4.14
C ALA A 24 -9.86 -1.72 -4.87
N VAL A 25 -10.93 -2.50 -4.92
CA VAL A 25 -11.00 -3.72 -5.75
C VAL A 25 -12.09 -3.56 -6.80
N SER A 26 -11.72 -3.73 -8.07
CA SER A 26 -12.60 -3.68 -9.22
C SER A 26 -12.14 -4.67 -10.29
N ASP A 27 -13.07 -5.44 -10.85
CA ASP A 27 -12.80 -6.40 -11.94
C ASP A 27 -11.62 -7.36 -11.70
N GLY A 28 -11.42 -7.79 -10.45
CA GLY A 28 -10.32 -8.68 -10.06
C GLY A 28 -8.95 -8.00 -9.93
N LEU A 29 -8.90 -6.67 -10.05
CA LEU A 29 -7.70 -5.86 -9.85
C LEU A 29 -7.73 -5.18 -8.48
N VAL A 30 -6.55 -5.02 -7.90
CA VAL A 30 -6.32 -4.08 -6.80
C VAL A 30 -5.86 -2.76 -7.40
N GLU A 31 -6.55 -1.68 -7.09
CA GLU A 31 -6.21 -0.33 -7.53
C GLU A 31 -5.77 0.51 -6.33
N ILE A 32 -4.57 1.10 -6.40
CA ILE A 32 -4.03 2.01 -5.40
C ILE A 32 -4.02 3.42 -6.01
N TRP A 33 -4.86 4.29 -5.49
CA TRP A 33 -5.04 5.67 -5.95
C TRP A 33 -4.27 6.62 -5.03
N ASP A 34 -3.39 7.42 -5.63
CA ASP A 34 -2.75 8.54 -4.95
C ASP A 34 -3.63 9.80 -5.01
N THR A 35 -3.22 10.84 -4.30
CA THR A 35 -3.98 12.10 -4.24
C THR A 35 -3.78 13.01 -5.44
N ASN A 36 -2.85 12.66 -6.34
CA ASN A 36 -2.61 13.37 -7.59
C ASN A 36 -3.38 12.76 -8.77
N GLY A 37 -4.13 11.68 -8.53
CA GLY A 37 -4.88 10.97 -9.56
C GLY A 37 -4.06 9.92 -10.31
N HIS A 38 -2.87 9.58 -9.84
CA HIS A 38 -2.16 8.39 -10.32
C HIS A 38 -2.79 7.14 -9.72
N VAL A 39 -2.81 6.08 -10.52
CA VAL A 39 -3.31 4.78 -10.11
C VAL A 39 -2.28 3.70 -10.44
N VAL A 40 -1.93 2.90 -9.43
CA VAL A 40 -1.23 1.63 -9.61
C VAL A 40 -2.27 0.54 -9.62
N LYS A 41 -2.24 -0.34 -10.63
CA LYS A 41 -3.14 -1.49 -10.74
C LYS A 41 -2.34 -2.77 -10.65
N LEU A 42 -2.80 -3.70 -9.82
CA LEU A 42 -2.17 -4.99 -9.62
C LEU A 42 -3.19 -6.09 -9.94
N GLY A 43 -2.80 -7.03 -10.81
CA GLY A 43 -3.62 -8.18 -11.17
C GLY A 43 -2.85 -9.49 -11.12
N GLY A 44 -3.56 -10.60 -10.94
CA GLY A 44 -2.98 -11.94 -11.03
C GLY A 44 -1.74 -12.11 -10.15
N THR A 45 -0.60 -12.49 -10.74
CA THR A 45 0.66 -12.75 -10.04
C THR A 45 1.29 -11.51 -9.42
N GLU A 46 1.00 -10.31 -9.94
CA GLU A 46 1.53 -9.05 -9.38
C GLU A 46 1.05 -8.82 -7.94
N ILE A 47 -0.15 -9.34 -7.60
CA ILE A 47 -0.68 -9.27 -6.24
C ILE A 47 0.16 -10.12 -5.30
N ASP A 48 0.55 -11.33 -5.73
CA ASP A 48 1.37 -12.22 -4.90
C ASP A 48 2.80 -11.69 -4.73
N ASP A 49 3.38 -11.14 -5.79
CA ASP A 49 4.68 -10.48 -5.75
C ASP A 49 4.66 -9.27 -4.81
N PHE A 50 3.63 -8.43 -4.89
CA PHE A 50 3.46 -7.28 -4.00
C PHE A 50 3.34 -7.71 -2.54
N ARG A 51 2.54 -8.75 -2.24
CA ARG A 51 2.38 -9.27 -0.87
C ARG A 51 3.71 -9.77 -0.30
N LYS A 52 4.49 -10.49 -1.10
CA LYS A 52 5.81 -10.98 -0.69
C LYS A 52 6.76 -9.82 -0.40
N ALA A 53 6.87 -8.87 -1.32
CA ALA A 53 7.75 -7.71 -1.15
C ALA A 53 7.35 -6.87 0.08
N PHE A 54 6.06 -6.66 0.30
CA PHE A 54 5.57 -5.93 1.47
C PHE A 54 5.87 -6.66 2.79
N ALA A 55 5.72 -7.99 2.82
CA ALA A 55 6.06 -8.79 4.01
C ALA A 55 7.55 -8.68 4.34
N GLU A 56 8.45 -8.81 3.35
CA GLU A 56 9.89 -8.65 3.52
C GLU A 56 10.25 -7.24 4.04
N ALA A 57 9.60 -6.20 3.52
CA ALA A 57 9.79 -4.82 3.98
C ALA A 57 9.32 -4.62 5.43
N ALA A 58 8.17 -5.20 5.80
CA ALA A 58 7.63 -5.12 7.16
C ALA A 58 8.53 -5.84 8.19
N GLU A 59 9.06 -7.01 7.83
CA GLU A 59 10.04 -7.73 8.65
C GLU A 59 11.29 -6.88 8.89
N ARG A 60 11.80 -6.24 7.83
CA ARG A 60 12.96 -5.35 7.95
C ARG A 60 12.68 -4.15 8.86
N ALA A 61 11.53 -3.52 8.71
CA ALA A 61 11.14 -2.38 9.55
C ALA A 61 11.06 -2.76 11.05
N ALA A 62 10.57 -3.97 11.36
CA ALA A 62 10.52 -4.45 12.74
C ALA A 62 11.92 -4.67 13.35
N LEU A 63 12.88 -5.14 12.56
CA LEU A 63 14.28 -5.27 12.99
C LEU A 63 14.92 -3.90 13.25
N ASP A 64 14.66 -2.93 12.38
CA ASP A 64 15.20 -1.58 12.51
C ASP A 64 14.63 -0.87 13.77
N ASP A 65 13.32 -1.01 14.08
CA ASP A 65 12.71 -0.49 15.32
C ASP A 65 13.30 -1.14 16.58
N GLY A 66 13.51 -2.47 16.55
CA GLY A 66 14.14 -3.21 17.64
C GLY A 66 15.60 -2.76 17.89
N SER A 67 16.31 -2.35 16.84
CA SER A 67 17.68 -1.84 16.93
C SER A 67 17.77 -0.42 17.53
N LEU A 68 16.78 0.43 17.25
CA LEU A 68 16.69 1.80 17.77
C LEU A 68 16.38 1.86 19.27
N ARG A 69 15.83 0.79 19.84
CA ARG A 69 15.51 0.71 21.28
C ARG A 69 16.64 0.15 22.14
N ALA A 70 17.70 -0.37 21.53
CA ALA A 70 18.81 -1.05 22.22
C ALA A 70 20.12 -0.25 22.25
N GLY A 71 20.14 0.97 21.71
CA GLY A 71 21.26 1.92 21.77
C GLY A 71 20.90 3.17 22.55
#